data_AF-A0A948HGS5-F1
#
_entry.id   AF-A0A948HGS5-F1
#
_cell.length_a   1.000
_cell.length_b   1.000
_cell.length_c   1.000
_cell.angle_alpha   90.00
_cell.angle_beta   90.00
_cell.angle_gamma   90.00
#
_symmetry.space_group_name_H-M   'P 1'
#
loop_
_entity.id
_entity.type
_entity.pdbx_description
1 polymer ?
#
loop_
_entity_poly.entity_id
_entity_poly.type
_entity_poly.pdbx_seq_one_letter_code
_entity_poly.pdbx_strand_id
1 'polypeptide(L)'
;MAKKLFIFNLLLVFLIQLSFAGTKEDVYSKLKCCDCSEKFTACSCQHSKEMKAYIDALLESGLTADEIFVKTAKKFGLDVIDEPDLKNKIKESITAEIGVKRPQILIEPLEYNLGKVSKTSSQLELKASIENKGSENLIINDIKSSCVCTTVIFKKGKYKSPVFSTKGSESGWETILKPKQKAELIITTDLTHPYVKVGQLVRIVELKSNDPLQPLIKVKFQVEITE
;
A
#
# COMPACT_ATOMS: atom_id res chain seq x y z
N MET A 1 -49.02 44.87 -9.29
CA MET A 1 -47.65 44.93 -9.86
C MET A 1 -46.71 44.17 -8.93
N ALA A 2 -46.20 43.03 -9.39
CA ALA A 2 -45.38 42.11 -8.63
C ALA A 2 -43.89 42.44 -8.78
N LYS A 3 -43.14 42.48 -7.66
CA LYS A 3 -41.67 42.38 -7.61
C LYS A 3 -41.24 42.25 -6.14
N LYS A 4 -41.12 41.02 -5.62
CA LYS A 4 -40.43 40.71 -4.36
C LYS A 4 -40.33 39.19 -4.20
N LEU A 5 -39.38 38.55 -4.90
CA LEU A 5 -38.83 37.25 -4.51
C LEU A 5 -37.71 36.90 -5.50
N PHE A 6 -36.43 37.22 -5.21
CA PHE A 6 -35.28 36.55 -5.85
C PHE A 6 -33.92 36.98 -5.25
N ILE A 7 -33.79 37.05 -3.92
CA ILE A 7 -32.47 37.26 -3.29
C ILE A 7 -32.40 36.45 -2.00
N PHE A 8 -32.30 35.12 -2.10
CA PHE A 8 -31.98 34.28 -0.92
C PHE A 8 -31.27 32.96 -1.23
N ASN A 9 -30.66 32.81 -2.42
CA ASN A 9 -30.03 31.54 -2.81
C ASN A 9 -28.54 31.63 -3.24
N LEU A 10 -27.92 32.82 -3.21
CA LEU A 10 -26.52 32.98 -3.64
C LEU A 10 -25.51 32.98 -2.48
N LEU A 11 -25.95 33.24 -1.25
CA LEU A 11 -25.06 33.29 -0.06
C LEU A 11 -24.80 31.91 0.57
N LEU A 12 -25.67 30.91 0.32
CA LEU A 12 -25.49 29.57 0.89
C LEU A 12 -24.43 28.75 0.15
N VAL A 13 -24.22 29.00 -1.14
CA VAL A 13 -23.26 28.25 -1.97
C VAL A 13 -21.81 28.63 -1.64
N PHE A 14 -21.55 29.86 -1.18
CA PHE A 14 -20.21 30.34 -0.87
C PHE A 14 -19.68 29.85 0.49
N LEU A 15 -20.57 29.63 1.47
CA LEU A 15 -20.20 29.10 2.80
C LEU A 15 -19.78 27.64 2.73
N ILE A 16 -20.33 26.86 1.78
CA ILE A 16 -20.00 25.45 1.60
C ILE A 16 -18.58 25.29 1.04
N GLN A 17 -18.12 26.16 0.12
CA GLN A 17 -16.77 26.01 -0.47
C GLN A 17 -15.63 26.29 0.52
N LEU A 18 -15.85 27.15 1.52
CA LEU A 18 -14.84 27.49 2.53
C LEU A 18 -14.61 26.35 3.54
N SER A 19 -15.63 25.56 3.88
CA SER A 19 -15.46 24.41 4.79
C SER A 19 -14.70 23.26 4.12
N PHE A 20 -14.90 23.03 2.82
CA PHE A 20 -14.24 21.96 2.08
C PHE A 20 -12.74 22.22 1.79
N ALA A 21 -12.34 23.48 1.59
CA ALA A 21 -10.93 23.80 1.34
C ALA A 21 -10.06 23.49 2.58
N GLY A 22 -10.55 23.82 3.78
CA GLY A 22 -9.84 23.54 5.03
C GLY A 22 -9.74 22.05 5.35
N THR A 23 -10.79 21.26 5.06
CA THR A 23 -10.78 19.80 5.31
C THR A 23 -9.88 19.05 4.34
N LYS A 24 -9.81 19.47 3.06
CA LYS A 24 -8.90 18.84 2.09
C LYS A 24 -7.43 19.01 2.48
N GLU A 25 -7.05 20.23 2.84
CA GLU A 25 -5.67 20.54 3.23
C GLU A 25 -5.27 19.81 4.52
N ASP A 26 -6.15 19.77 5.52
CA ASP A 26 -5.95 19.00 6.74
C ASP A 26 -5.75 17.50 6.44
N VAL A 27 -6.65 16.89 5.65
CA VAL A 27 -6.55 15.48 5.29
C VAL A 27 -5.23 15.18 4.57
N TYR A 28 -4.88 15.99 3.56
CA TYR A 28 -3.68 15.74 2.77
C TYR A 28 -2.39 15.93 3.60
N SER A 29 -2.39 16.84 4.57
CA SER A 29 -1.23 17.12 5.42
C SER A 29 -0.85 15.96 6.36
N LYS A 30 -1.80 15.07 6.67
CA LYS A 30 -1.65 13.94 7.58
C LYS A 30 -1.36 12.61 6.88
N LEU A 31 -1.18 12.66 5.56
CA LEU A 31 -0.94 11.49 4.72
C LEU A 31 0.44 11.52 4.09
N LYS A 32 0.96 10.33 3.77
CA LYS A 32 2.14 10.11 2.94
C LYS A 32 1.84 9.15 1.79
N CYS A 33 2.47 9.37 0.64
CA CYS A 33 2.29 8.51 -0.53
C CYS A 33 3.27 7.34 -0.59
N CYS A 34 4.54 7.65 -0.39
CA CYS A 34 5.68 6.76 -0.57
C CYS A 34 6.79 7.22 0.37
N ASP A 35 7.81 6.40 0.55
CA ASP A 35 9.07 6.82 1.20
C ASP A 35 9.89 7.78 0.30
N CYS A 36 9.21 8.50 -0.58
CA CYS A 36 9.74 9.60 -1.37
C CYS A 36 9.84 10.82 -0.45
N SER A 37 10.88 11.64 -0.60
CA SER A 37 11.08 12.85 0.22
C SER A 37 10.05 13.96 -0.01
N GLU A 38 9.07 13.73 -0.89
CA GLU A 38 8.00 14.69 -1.20
C GLU A 38 6.80 14.52 -0.28
N LYS A 39 6.27 15.64 0.22
CA LYS A 39 4.98 15.67 0.93
C LYS A 39 3.87 15.13 0.03
N PHE A 40 2.87 14.46 0.61
CA PHE A 40 1.74 13.92 -0.14
C PHE A 40 1.03 14.98 -1.01
N THR A 41 0.90 16.19 -0.49
CA THR A 41 0.36 17.35 -1.21
C THR A 41 1.08 17.62 -2.54
N ALA A 42 2.42 17.57 -2.56
CA ALA A 42 3.24 17.82 -3.73
C ALA A 42 3.43 16.59 -4.63
N CYS A 43 3.31 15.38 -4.08
CA CYS A 43 3.62 14.15 -4.80
C CYS A 43 2.71 13.93 -6.02
N SER A 44 3.31 13.64 -7.18
CA SER A 44 2.61 13.46 -8.47
C SER A 44 2.77 12.07 -9.09
N CYS A 45 3.26 11.09 -8.32
CA CYS A 45 3.40 9.72 -8.80
C CYS A 45 2.03 9.07 -9.07
N GLN A 46 2.01 7.97 -9.82
CA GLN A 46 0.75 7.30 -10.17
C GLN A 46 -0.05 6.88 -8.93
N HIS A 47 0.64 6.38 -7.90
CA HIS A 47 0.00 5.99 -6.64
C HIS A 47 -0.61 7.19 -5.90
N SER A 48 0.08 8.35 -5.88
CA SER A 48 -0.45 9.56 -5.24
C SER A 48 -1.68 10.07 -5.98
N LYS A 49 -1.68 10.01 -7.32
CA LYS A 49 -2.83 10.40 -8.15
C LYS A 49 -4.06 9.54 -7.84
N GLU A 50 -3.89 8.22 -7.76
CA GLU A 50 -4.98 7.30 -7.42
C GLU A 50 -5.52 7.56 -6.01
N MET A 51 -4.63 7.79 -5.04
CA MET A 51 -5.03 8.07 -3.67
C MET A 51 -5.72 9.43 -3.54
N LYS A 52 -5.20 10.47 -4.19
CA LYS A 52 -5.82 11.81 -4.25
C LYS A 52 -7.21 11.75 -4.89
N ALA A 53 -7.35 11.09 -6.02
CA ALA A 53 -8.65 10.93 -6.68
C ALA A 53 -9.67 10.19 -5.79
N TYR A 54 -9.23 9.17 -5.05
CA TYR A 54 -10.08 8.48 -4.10
C TYR A 54 -10.52 9.39 -2.94
N ILE A 55 -9.59 10.11 -2.33
CA ILE A 55 -9.87 11.03 -1.21
C ILE A 55 -10.78 12.16 -1.67
N ASP A 56 -10.54 12.72 -2.86
CA ASP A 56 -11.35 13.79 -3.43
C ASP A 56 -12.80 13.34 -3.63
N ALA A 57 -13.03 12.12 -4.13
CA ALA A 57 -14.37 11.55 -4.22
C ALA A 57 -15.04 11.36 -2.84
N LEU A 58 -14.27 11.03 -1.79
CA LEU A 58 -14.81 10.93 -0.43
C LEU A 58 -15.17 12.30 0.16
N LEU A 59 -14.34 13.32 -0.10
CA LEU A 59 -14.63 14.70 0.29
C LEU A 59 -15.90 15.21 -0.40
N GLU A 60 -16.05 14.95 -1.70
CA GLU A 60 -17.24 15.31 -2.48
C GLU A 60 -18.51 14.61 -1.97
N SER A 61 -18.38 13.43 -1.37
CA SER A 61 -19.49 12.71 -0.74
C SER A 61 -19.91 13.26 0.64
N GLY A 62 -19.23 14.30 1.15
CA GLY A 62 -19.56 14.96 2.40
C GLY A 62 -19.15 14.20 3.66
N LEU A 63 -18.21 13.26 3.53
CA LEU A 63 -17.68 12.51 4.69
C LEU A 63 -16.79 13.40 5.56
N THR A 64 -16.77 13.07 6.86
CA THR A 64 -15.87 13.69 7.83
C THR A 64 -14.42 13.26 7.59
N ALA A 65 -13.46 14.03 8.09
CA ALA A 65 -12.04 13.70 7.99
C ALA A 65 -11.73 12.31 8.60
N ASP A 66 -12.31 11.98 9.77
CA ASP A 66 -12.14 10.67 10.41
C ASP A 66 -12.63 9.53 9.50
N GLU A 67 -13.81 9.66 8.89
CA GLU A 67 -14.34 8.65 7.94
C GLU A 67 -13.46 8.51 6.70
N ILE A 68 -12.92 9.63 6.20
CA ILE A 68 -12.00 9.64 5.07
C ILE A 68 -10.71 8.89 5.42
N PHE A 69 -10.12 9.13 6.60
CA PHE A 69 -8.93 8.41 7.04
C PHE A 69 -9.19 6.91 7.20
N VAL A 70 -10.32 6.52 7.79
CA VAL A 70 -10.70 5.10 7.92
C VAL A 70 -10.82 4.45 6.55
N LYS A 71 -11.55 5.07 5.61
CA LYS A 71 -11.73 4.52 4.26
C LYS A 71 -10.43 4.49 3.46
N THR A 72 -9.60 5.51 3.60
CA THR A 72 -8.27 5.60 2.96
C THR A 72 -7.35 4.50 3.49
N ALA A 73 -7.27 4.32 4.81
CA ALA A 73 -6.47 3.26 5.43
C ALA A 73 -6.97 1.86 5.04
N LYS A 74 -8.29 1.63 4.97
CA LYS A 74 -8.85 0.35 4.49
C LYS A 74 -8.52 0.06 3.03
N LYS A 75 -8.32 1.08 2.19
CA LYS A 75 -8.02 0.90 0.76
C LYS A 75 -6.52 0.78 0.47
N PHE A 76 -5.71 1.63 1.11
CA PHE A 76 -4.29 1.77 0.79
C PHE A 76 -3.36 1.26 1.90
N GLY A 77 -3.92 0.84 3.02
CA GLY A 77 -3.19 0.39 4.21
C GLY A 77 -2.97 1.50 5.23
N LEU A 78 -2.83 1.10 6.48
CA LEU A 78 -2.66 2.03 7.60
C LEU A 78 -1.36 2.86 7.51
N ASP A 79 -0.37 2.38 6.77
CA ASP A 79 0.93 3.05 6.63
C ASP A 79 0.91 4.34 5.83
N VAL A 80 -0.20 4.65 5.13
CA VAL A 80 -0.37 5.95 4.46
C VAL A 80 -0.68 7.10 5.43
N ILE A 81 -1.04 6.79 6.68
CA ILE A 81 -1.24 7.78 7.74
C ILE A 81 0.13 8.13 8.33
N ASP A 82 0.54 9.39 8.19
CA ASP A 82 1.87 9.86 8.60
C ASP A 82 1.89 10.27 10.09
N GLU A 83 0.77 10.75 10.61
CA GLU A 83 0.62 11.17 12.00
C GLU A 83 0.43 9.96 12.94
N PRO A 84 1.34 9.70 13.90
CA PRO A 84 1.31 8.49 14.73
C PRO A 84 0.04 8.33 15.59
N ASP A 85 -0.44 9.42 16.20
CA ASP A 85 -1.61 9.37 17.09
C ASP A 85 -2.88 9.12 16.29
N LEU A 86 -3.04 9.81 15.15
CA LEU A 86 -4.11 9.53 14.20
C LEU A 86 -4.05 8.08 13.71
N LYS A 87 -2.86 7.57 13.36
CA LYS A 87 -2.69 6.19 12.92
C LYS A 87 -3.18 5.19 13.97
N ASN A 88 -2.88 5.43 15.24
CA ASN A 88 -3.38 4.60 16.35
C ASN A 88 -4.90 4.71 16.52
N LYS A 89 -5.46 5.93 16.47
CA LYS A 89 -6.92 6.15 16.52
C LYS A 89 -7.66 5.41 15.39
N ILE A 90 -7.14 5.49 14.17
CA ILE A 90 -7.73 4.82 13.00
C ILE A 90 -7.60 3.31 13.11
N LYS A 91 -6.46 2.81 13.61
CA LYS A 91 -6.27 1.38 13.90
C LYS A 91 -7.30 0.86 14.91
N GLU A 92 -7.53 1.60 15.98
CA GLU A 92 -8.54 1.28 17.00
C GLU A 92 -9.94 1.29 16.41
N SER A 93 -10.29 2.31 15.63
CA SER A 93 -11.59 2.42 14.94
C SER A 93 -11.85 1.22 14.01
N ILE A 94 -10.89 0.87 13.15
CA ILE A 94 -11.01 -0.27 12.24
C ILE A 94 -11.10 -1.58 13.03
N THR A 95 -10.31 -1.73 14.10
CA THR A 95 -10.31 -2.94 14.94
C THR A 95 -11.62 -3.08 15.72
N ALA A 96 -12.23 -1.97 16.16
CA ALA A 96 -13.52 -1.97 16.84
C ALA A 96 -14.67 -2.36 15.89
N GLU A 97 -14.63 -1.90 14.64
CA GLU A 97 -15.65 -2.23 13.62
C GLU A 97 -15.57 -3.70 13.19
N ILE A 98 -14.36 -4.21 12.93
CA ILE A 98 -14.16 -5.56 12.38
C ILE A 98 -14.11 -6.63 13.48
N GLY A 99 -13.77 -6.21 14.70
CA GLY A 99 -13.50 -7.09 15.82
C GLY A 99 -12.08 -7.64 15.84
N VAL A 100 -11.71 -8.23 16.97
CA VAL A 100 -10.40 -8.87 17.20
C VAL A 100 -10.18 -10.12 16.35
N LYS A 101 -11.26 -10.71 15.80
CA LYS A 101 -11.18 -11.88 14.94
C LYS A 101 -10.99 -11.48 13.48
N ARG A 102 -9.75 -11.48 13.01
CA ARG A 102 -9.41 -11.05 11.66
C ARG A 102 -8.14 -11.73 11.15
N PRO A 103 -7.91 -11.77 9.83
CA PRO A 103 -6.61 -12.09 9.29
C PRO A 103 -5.61 -11.00 9.69
N GLN A 104 -4.37 -11.40 9.94
CA GLN A 104 -3.28 -10.48 10.18
C GLN A 104 -2.03 -11.00 9.50
N ILE A 105 -1.55 -10.31 8.49
CA ILE A 105 -0.30 -10.65 7.82
C ILE A 105 0.88 -10.11 8.62
N LEU A 106 1.95 -10.89 8.72
CA LEU A 106 3.22 -10.47 9.28
C LEU A 106 4.34 -10.84 8.31
N ILE A 107 5.14 -9.84 7.94
CA ILE A 107 6.40 -10.01 7.21
C ILE A 107 7.45 -9.18 7.94
N GLU A 108 8.46 -9.85 8.49
CA GLU A 108 9.55 -9.18 9.21
C GLU A 108 10.91 -9.79 8.81
N PRO A 109 11.89 -8.98 8.40
CA PRO A 109 11.77 -7.53 8.14
C PRO A 109 11.02 -7.21 6.84
N LEU A 110 10.53 -5.96 6.72
CA LEU A 110 9.97 -5.40 5.48
C LEU A 110 11.02 -4.75 4.58
N GLU A 111 12.16 -4.36 5.17
CA GLU A 111 13.29 -3.76 4.45
C GLU A 111 14.55 -4.60 4.64
N TYR A 112 15.25 -4.87 3.53
CA TYR A 112 16.49 -5.63 3.51
C TYR A 112 17.61 -4.81 2.89
N ASN A 113 18.78 -4.77 3.54
CA ASN A 113 20.02 -4.32 2.93
C ASN A 113 20.89 -5.54 2.64
N LEU A 114 21.08 -5.84 1.36
CA LEU A 114 21.80 -7.02 0.88
C LEU A 114 23.30 -6.76 0.66
N GLY A 115 23.78 -5.56 1.00
CA GLY A 115 25.18 -5.19 0.85
C GLY A 115 25.60 -5.06 -0.60
N LYS A 116 26.75 -5.64 -0.94
CA LYS A 116 27.34 -5.58 -2.28
C LYS A 116 27.19 -6.92 -2.99
N VAL A 117 26.77 -6.89 -4.25
CA VAL A 117 26.63 -8.09 -5.08
C VAL A 117 27.27 -7.83 -6.44
N SER A 118 28.15 -8.73 -6.87
CA SER A 118 28.75 -8.64 -8.20
C SER A 118 27.73 -8.98 -9.28
N LYS A 119 27.74 -8.19 -10.35
CA LYS A 119 26.90 -8.45 -11.51
C LYS A 119 27.21 -9.81 -12.16
N THR A 120 28.43 -10.33 -11.99
CA THR A 120 28.82 -11.67 -12.45
C THR A 120 28.06 -12.81 -11.78
N SER A 121 27.42 -12.60 -10.62
CA SER A 121 26.62 -13.64 -9.95
C SER A 121 25.38 -14.05 -10.75
N SER A 122 25.02 -13.32 -11.82
CA SER A 122 23.88 -13.51 -12.72
C SER A 122 22.50 -13.37 -12.08
N GLN A 123 22.34 -13.78 -10.83
CA GLN A 123 21.09 -13.74 -10.08
C GLN A 123 21.35 -13.36 -8.62
N LEU A 124 20.35 -12.71 -8.04
CA LEU A 124 20.26 -12.40 -6.61
C LEU A 124 18.96 -13.00 -6.07
N GLU A 125 19.05 -13.79 -5.00
CA GLU A 125 17.90 -14.39 -4.32
C GLU A 125 17.73 -13.81 -2.91
N LEU A 126 16.50 -13.43 -2.56
CA LEU A 126 16.07 -13.03 -1.22
C LEU A 126 14.86 -13.88 -0.82
N LYS A 127 14.86 -14.37 0.43
CA LYS A 127 13.71 -15.04 1.04
C LYS A 127 13.12 -14.18 2.14
N ALA A 128 11.85 -13.80 1.99
CA ALA A 128 11.09 -13.09 3.02
C ALA A 128 10.04 -14.03 3.63
N SER A 129 10.02 -14.15 4.96
CA SER A 129 9.05 -14.99 5.66
C SER A 129 7.70 -14.27 5.78
N ILE A 130 6.62 -15.00 5.52
CA ILE A 130 5.24 -14.55 5.74
C ILE A 130 4.60 -15.43 6.79
N GLU A 131 3.84 -14.83 7.71
CA GLU A 131 2.99 -15.54 8.66
C GLU A 131 1.60 -14.91 8.73
N ASN A 132 0.58 -15.74 8.89
CA ASN A 132 -0.72 -15.25 9.36
C ASN A 132 -0.75 -15.27 10.89
N LYS A 133 -0.59 -14.10 11.52
CA LYS A 133 -0.70 -13.90 12.98
C LYS A 133 -2.13 -13.73 13.46
N GLY A 134 -3.08 -13.62 12.54
CA GLY A 134 -4.49 -13.43 12.84
C GLY A 134 -5.17 -14.70 13.33
N SER A 135 -6.45 -14.57 13.65
CA SER A 135 -7.30 -15.69 14.05
C SER A 135 -8.18 -16.23 12.91
N GLU A 136 -8.20 -15.54 11.76
CA GLU A 136 -8.97 -15.91 10.57
C GLU A 136 -8.06 -16.22 9.39
N ASN A 137 -8.61 -16.82 8.33
CA ASN A 137 -7.86 -17.11 7.11
C ASN A 137 -7.38 -15.82 6.42
N LEU A 138 -6.06 -15.75 6.24
CA LEU A 138 -5.43 -14.71 5.42
C LEU A 138 -5.44 -15.18 3.96
N ILE A 139 -6.12 -14.42 3.11
CA ILE A 139 -6.22 -14.63 1.67
C ILE A 139 -5.26 -13.65 1.01
N ILE A 140 -4.33 -14.17 0.23
CA ILE A 140 -3.40 -13.39 -0.60
C ILE A 140 -3.86 -13.56 -2.04
N ASN A 141 -4.14 -12.46 -2.72
CA ASN A 141 -4.79 -12.46 -4.04
C ASN A 141 -4.02 -11.71 -5.13
N ASP A 142 -2.90 -11.07 -4.78
CA ASP A 142 -1.99 -10.48 -5.76
C ASP A 142 -0.57 -10.42 -5.19
N ILE A 143 0.42 -10.72 -6.03
CA ILE A 143 1.84 -10.55 -5.74
C ILE A 143 2.50 -10.03 -7.01
N LYS A 144 3.16 -8.88 -6.92
CA LYS A 144 3.84 -8.27 -8.08
C LYS A 144 5.17 -7.64 -7.70
N SER A 145 6.07 -7.55 -8.67
CA SER A 145 7.35 -6.86 -8.52
C SER A 145 7.32 -5.48 -9.19
N SER A 146 8.22 -4.60 -8.75
CA SER A 146 8.41 -3.26 -9.30
C SER A 146 9.23 -3.22 -10.60
N CYS A 147 9.97 -4.28 -10.94
CA CYS A 147 10.83 -4.36 -12.11
C CYS A 147 10.63 -5.68 -12.85
N VAL A 148 10.66 -5.65 -14.18
CA VAL A 148 10.64 -6.86 -15.03
C VAL A 148 11.83 -7.79 -14.77
N CYS A 149 12.93 -7.23 -14.26
CA CYS A 149 14.13 -7.95 -13.85
C CYS A 149 13.99 -8.71 -12.52
N THR A 150 12.87 -8.53 -11.81
CA THR A 150 12.60 -9.18 -10.52
C THR A 150 11.35 -10.04 -10.61
N THR A 151 11.44 -11.26 -10.11
CA THR A 151 10.35 -12.23 -10.05
C THR A 151 10.12 -12.72 -8.63
N VAL A 152 8.90 -13.23 -8.36
CA VAL A 152 8.52 -13.73 -7.05
C VAL A 152 7.79 -15.07 -7.17
N ILE A 153 8.12 -16.00 -6.28
CA ILE A 153 7.37 -17.23 -6.04
C ILE A 153 6.90 -17.23 -4.60
N PHE A 154 5.61 -17.48 -4.39
CA PHE A 154 5.05 -17.79 -3.08
C PHE A 154 5.19 -19.28 -2.80
N LYS A 155 5.76 -19.65 -1.65
CA LYS A 155 5.97 -21.04 -1.25
C LYS A 155 5.35 -21.32 0.11
N LYS A 156 4.52 -22.37 0.17
CA LYS A 156 3.86 -22.84 1.40
C LYS A 156 3.98 -24.36 1.50
N GLY A 157 4.86 -24.84 2.38
CA GLY A 157 5.19 -26.27 2.45
C GLY A 157 5.76 -26.76 1.10
N LYS A 158 5.08 -27.74 0.48
CA LYS A 158 5.45 -28.26 -0.86
C LYS A 158 4.86 -27.46 -2.02
N TYR A 159 3.87 -26.62 -1.77
CA TYR A 159 3.24 -25.80 -2.81
C TYR A 159 4.14 -24.62 -3.19
N LYS A 160 4.24 -24.35 -4.49
CA LYS A 160 4.82 -23.14 -5.09
C LYS A 160 3.80 -22.54 -6.03
N SER A 161 3.65 -21.21 -6.00
CA SER A 161 2.87 -20.48 -7.00
C SER A 161 3.56 -20.51 -8.38
N PRO A 162 2.87 -20.07 -9.44
CA PRO A 162 3.52 -19.57 -10.63
C PRO A 162 4.54 -18.47 -10.32
N VAL A 163 5.41 -18.18 -11.28
CA VAL A 163 6.38 -17.08 -11.18
C VAL A 163 5.67 -15.78 -11.52
N PHE A 164 5.67 -14.83 -10.58
CA PHE A 164 5.07 -13.52 -10.78
C PHE A 164 6.13 -12.45 -11.03
N SER A 165 5.78 -11.40 -11.77
CA SER A 165 6.63 -10.23 -12.06
C SER A 165 5.77 -8.96 -12.02
N THR A 166 6.04 -7.97 -12.89
CA THR A 166 5.36 -6.67 -12.91
C THR A 166 3.86 -6.73 -13.20
N LYS A 167 3.40 -7.76 -13.92
CA LYS A 167 1.98 -7.97 -14.22
C LYS A 167 1.16 -8.43 -13.00
N GLY A 168 1.82 -8.89 -11.95
CA GLY A 168 1.18 -9.51 -10.80
C GLY A 168 0.76 -10.96 -11.05
N SER A 169 -0.11 -11.46 -10.17
CA SER A 169 -0.69 -12.79 -10.34
C SER A 169 -1.81 -12.78 -11.38
N GLU A 170 -2.10 -13.94 -11.96
CA GLU A 170 -3.20 -14.09 -12.91
C GLU A 170 -4.55 -13.76 -12.25
N SER A 171 -5.51 -13.31 -13.07
CA SER A 171 -6.86 -13.01 -12.58
C SER A 171 -7.49 -14.24 -11.93
N GLY A 172 -7.98 -14.07 -10.70
CA GLY A 172 -8.58 -15.16 -9.92
C GLY A 172 -7.57 -16.04 -9.17
N TRP A 173 -6.27 -15.76 -9.26
CA TRP A 173 -5.29 -16.40 -8.40
C TRP A 173 -5.48 -15.98 -6.94
N GLU A 174 -5.47 -16.95 -6.04
CA GLU A 174 -5.44 -16.72 -4.60
C GLU A 174 -4.72 -17.85 -3.86
N THR A 175 -4.23 -17.56 -2.66
CA THR A 175 -3.73 -18.57 -1.73
C THR A 175 -4.13 -18.22 -0.30
N ILE A 176 -4.38 -19.25 0.50
CA ILE A 176 -4.84 -19.12 1.88
C ILE A 176 -3.73 -19.52 2.86
N LEU A 177 -3.44 -18.64 3.83
CA LEU A 177 -2.72 -18.98 5.04
C LEU A 177 -3.70 -19.10 6.21
N LYS A 178 -3.82 -20.29 6.77
CA LYS A 178 -4.57 -20.52 8.01
C LYS A 178 -3.91 -19.77 9.18
N PRO A 179 -4.63 -19.52 10.29
CA PRO A 179 -4.02 -18.96 11.50
C PRO A 179 -2.72 -19.67 11.89
N LYS A 180 -1.68 -18.89 12.20
CA LYS A 180 -0.31 -19.33 12.53
C LYS A 180 0.46 -20.04 11.42
N GLN A 181 -0.11 -20.15 10.21
CA GLN A 181 0.58 -20.76 9.08
C GLN A 181 1.64 -19.82 8.51
N LYS A 182 2.78 -20.40 8.12
CA LYS A 182 3.91 -19.70 7.52
C LYS A 182 4.08 -20.04 6.04
N ALA A 183 4.66 -19.11 5.31
CA ALA A 183 5.08 -19.22 3.92
C ALA A 183 6.35 -18.38 3.68
N GLU A 184 6.89 -18.48 2.46
CA GLU A 184 8.05 -17.71 2.02
C GLU A 184 7.72 -17.01 0.70
N LEU A 185 8.16 -15.75 0.54
CA LEU A 185 8.38 -15.15 -0.76
C LEU A 185 9.81 -15.43 -1.18
N ILE A 186 9.98 -16.15 -2.29
CA ILE A 186 11.28 -16.34 -2.93
C ILE A 186 11.36 -15.27 -4.03
N ILE A 187 12.18 -14.26 -3.80
CA ILE A 187 12.35 -13.09 -4.65
C ILE A 187 13.67 -13.25 -5.40
N THR A 188 13.62 -13.28 -6.72
CA THR A 188 14.81 -13.45 -7.57
C THR A 188 14.95 -12.24 -8.47
N THR A 189 16.16 -11.68 -8.56
CA THR A 189 16.50 -10.61 -9.51
C THR A 189 17.54 -11.12 -10.50
N ASP A 190 17.23 -11.03 -11.79
CA ASP A 190 18.18 -11.25 -12.88
C ASP A 190 19.12 -10.04 -12.98
N LEU A 191 20.38 -10.25 -12.60
CA LEU A 191 21.42 -9.23 -12.61
C LEU A 191 22.00 -8.99 -14.01
N THR A 192 21.76 -9.91 -14.94
CA THR A 192 22.19 -9.79 -16.34
C THR A 192 21.26 -8.90 -17.17
N HIS A 193 20.04 -8.67 -16.67
CA HIS A 193 19.03 -7.88 -17.36
C HIS A 193 19.54 -6.45 -17.68
N PRO A 194 19.29 -5.89 -18.88
CA PRO A 194 19.81 -4.58 -19.30
C PRO A 194 19.48 -3.40 -18.38
N TYR A 195 18.39 -3.50 -17.62
CA TYR A 195 17.93 -2.51 -16.63
C TYR A 195 18.66 -2.58 -15.29
N VAL A 196 19.52 -3.56 -15.07
CA VAL A 196 20.39 -3.64 -13.89
C VAL A 196 21.74 -3.02 -14.24
N LYS A 197 22.07 -1.90 -13.60
CA LYS A 197 23.33 -1.17 -13.75
C LYS A 197 24.16 -1.30 -12.48
N VAL A 198 25.48 -1.10 -12.61
CA VAL A 198 26.38 -0.92 -11.46
C VAL A 198 25.93 0.29 -10.64
N GLY A 199 26.03 0.19 -9.32
CA GLY A 199 25.55 1.19 -8.37
C GLY A 199 24.35 0.71 -7.55
N GLN A 200 23.62 1.67 -6.96
CA GLN A 200 22.51 1.36 -6.06
C GLN A 200 21.29 0.82 -6.81
N LEU A 201 20.79 -0.33 -6.34
CA LEU A 201 19.62 -1.01 -6.86
C LEU A 201 18.59 -1.16 -5.73
N VAL A 202 17.41 -0.57 -5.92
CA VAL A 202 16.28 -0.72 -5.00
C VAL A 202 15.16 -1.46 -5.71
N ARG A 203 14.57 -2.44 -5.05
CA ARG A 203 13.44 -3.21 -5.56
C ARG A 203 12.38 -3.38 -4.50
N ILE A 204 11.14 -3.40 -4.97
CA ILE A 204 9.94 -3.57 -4.17
C ILE A 204 9.14 -4.74 -4.72
N VAL A 205 8.67 -5.60 -3.82
CA VAL A 205 7.64 -6.62 -4.05
C VAL A 205 6.40 -6.20 -3.27
N GLU A 206 5.28 -6.11 -3.97
CA GLU A 206 3.98 -5.76 -3.38
C GLU A 206 3.12 -7.01 -3.25
N LEU A 207 2.42 -7.14 -2.13
CA LEU A 207 1.53 -8.26 -1.84
C LEU A 207 0.19 -7.71 -1.35
N LYS A 208 -0.91 -8.14 -1.98
CA LYS A 208 -2.27 -7.78 -1.56
C LYS A 208 -2.92 -8.91 -0.78
N SER A 209 -3.66 -8.56 0.25
CA SER A 209 -4.34 -9.51 1.11
C SER A 209 -5.67 -8.98 1.63
N ASN A 210 -6.43 -9.85 2.30
CA ASN A 210 -7.63 -9.48 3.05
C ASN A 210 -7.34 -9.00 4.49
N ASP A 211 -6.09 -8.74 4.88
CA ASP A 211 -5.81 -8.06 6.16
C ASP A 211 -6.39 -6.64 6.13
N PRO A 212 -7.36 -6.32 7.00
CA PRO A 212 -8.05 -5.03 6.93
C PRO A 212 -7.21 -3.84 7.38
N LEU A 213 -6.10 -4.06 8.09
CA LEU A 213 -5.17 -2.99 8.47
C LEU A 213 -4.01 -2.87 7.49
N GLN A 214 -3.64 -3.98 6.85
CA GLN A 214 -2.53 -4.05 5.89
C GLN A 214 -2.94 -4.82 4.61
N PRO A 215 -3.92 -4.30 3.85
CA PRO A 215 -4.41 -4.93 2.62
C PRO A 215 -3.35 -4.92 1.51
N LEU A 216 -2.33 -4.08 1.63
CA LEU A 216 -1.16 -3.99 0.75
C LEU A 216 0.10 -3.91 1.61
N ILE A 217 1.01 -4.88 1.43
CA ILE A 217 2.35 -4.86 2.04
C ILE A 217 3.40 -4.71 0.95
N LYS A 218 4.47 -3.98 1.27
CA LYS A 218 5.63 -3.78 0.40
C LYS A 218 6.88 -4.34 1.08
N VAL A 219 7.50 -5.33 0.46
CA VAL A 219 8.83 -5.83 0.83
C VAL A 219 9.85 -5.14 -0.05
N LYS A 220 10.74 -4.37 0.57
CA LYS A 220 11.76 -3.58 -0.10
C LYS A 220 13.14 -4.17 0.16
N PHE A 221 13.97 -4.21 -0.86
CA PHE A 221 15.38 -4.52 -0.69
C PHE A 221 16.26 -3.56 -1.46
N GLN A 222 17.41 -3.28 -0.89
CA GLN A 222 18.47 -2.46 -1.48
C GLN A 222 19.76 -3.28 -1.57
N VAL A 223 20.50 -3.08 -2.66
CA VAL A 223 21.78 -3.73 -2.92
C VAL A 223 22.65 -2.81 -3.77
N GLU A 224 23.94 -2.77 -3.49
CA GLU A 224 24.94 -2.12 -4.34
C GLU A 224 25.45 -3.15 -5.34
N ILE A 225 25.14 -2.95 -6.62
CA ILE A 225 25.67 -3.79 -7.69
C ILE A 225 27.08 -3.33 -8.03
N THR A 226 28.04 -4.24 -7.91
CA THR A 226 29.41 -4.02 -8.35
C THR A 226 29.64 -4.72 -9.69
N GLU A 227 30.78 -4.44 -10.32
CA GLU A 227 31.28 -5.26 -11.43
C GLU A 227 31.29 -6.75 -11.06
#